data_AF-A0A934W5P4-F1
#
_entry.id   AF-A0A934W5P4-F1
#
_cell.length_a   1.000
_cell.length_b   1.000
_cell.length_c   1.000
_cell.angle_alpha   90.00
_cell.angle_beta   90.00
_cell.angle_gamma   90.00
#
_symmetry.space_group_name_H-M   'P 1'
#
loop_
_entity.id
_entity.type
_entity.pdbx_description
1 polymer ?
#
loop_
_entity_poly.entity_id
_entity_poly.type
_entity_poly.pdbx_seq_one_letter_code
_entity_poly.pdbx_strand_id
1 'polypeptide(L)'
;MPIGLTIALITVPLVLFTARAIFPQLPWKRYARTSSWPDIGLLSFGSIGLILHCAAMFYRDLVQTIPGTDGYVKWVNEMGWVSIVLYVLPASVVVVALRRQHPLAVAIVALTFIAVGVTMYNSGPLSTHLTMIALAATALVGTTSMLLRTQLRRKGPDTGMAD
;
A
#
# COMPACT_ATOMS: atom_id res chain seq x y z
N MET A 1 3.12 8.13 -19.34
CA MET A 1 2.32 6.93 -19.01
C MET A 1 1.06 6.90 -19.87
N PRO A 2 0.59 5.74 -20.34
CA PRO A 2 -0.70 5.65 -21.00
C PRO A 2 -1.81 6.01 -20.00
N ILE A 3 -2.65 6.99 -20.35
CA ILE A 3 -3.69 7.57 -19.48
C ILE A 3 -4.62 6.48 -18.91
N GLY A 4 -4.94 5.45 -19.71
CA GLY A 4 -5.78 4.33 -19.28
C GLY A 4 -5.21 3.52 -18.10
N LEU A 5 -3.88 3.38 -18.01
CA LEU A 5 -3.23 2.62 -16.94
C LEU A 5 -3.22 3.44 -15.64
N THR A 6 -3.01 4.76 -15.72
CA THR A 6 -3.14 5.67 -14.58
C THR A 6 -4.57 5.66 -14.02
N ILE A 7 -5.57 5.69 -14.90
CA ILE A 7 -6.98 5.56 -14.49
C ILE A 7 -7.17 4.20 -13.80
N ALA A 8 -6.75 3.08 -14.38
CA ALA A 8 -6.89 1.76 -13.75
C ALA A 8 -6.19 1.66 -12.37
N LEU A 9 -4.99 2.23 -12.23
CA LEU A 9 -4.23 2.29 -10.97
C LEU A 9 -4.97 3.02 -9.85
N ILE A 10 -5.83 3.97 -10.17
CA ILE A 10 -6.62 4.71 -9.19
C ILE A 10 -8.00 4.05 -9.02
N THR A 11 -8.69 3.79 -10.14
CA THR A 11 -10.07 3.32 -10.16
C THR A 11 -10.20 1.90 -9.62
N VAL A 12 -9.30 0.97 -9.95
CA VAL A 12 -9.41 -0.42 -9.46
C VAL A 12 -9.30 -0.52 -7.94
N PRO A 13 -8.27 0.05 -7.27
CA PRO A 13 -8.22 0.03 -5.81
C PRO A 13 -9.37 0.84 -5.19
N LEU A 14 -9.77 1.98 -5.78
CA LEU A 14 -10.90 2.76 -5.28
C LEU A 14 -12.22 1.98 -5.37
N VAL A 15 -12.47 1.31 -6.49
CA VAL A 15 -13.65 0.45 -6.72
C VAL A 15 -13.59 -0.76 -5.81
N LEU A 16 -12.45 -1.43 -5.66
CA LEU A 16 -12.32 -2.54 -4.72
C LEU A 16 -12.55 -2.08 -3.28
N PHE A 17 -12.03 -0.92 -2.89
CA PHE A 17 -12.23 -0.35 -1.58
C PHE A 17 -13.70 0.02 -1.34
N THR A 18 -14.36 0.68 -2.29
CA THR A 18 -15.76 1.12 -2.21
C THR A 18 -16.74 -0.04 -2.35
N ALA A 19 -16.58 -0.92 -3.34
CA ALA A 19 -17.38 -2.13 -3.49
C ALA A 19 -17.26 -3.00 -2.24
N ARG A 20 -16.04 -3.18 -1.71
CA ARG A 20 -15.90 -3.88 -0.43
C ARG A 20 -16.55 -3.09 0.70
N ALA A 21 -16.45 -1.77 0.75
CA ALA A 21 -17.15 -0.91 1.71
C ALA A 21 -18.68 -0.91 1.58
N ILE A 22 -19.23 -1.39 0.45
CA ILE A 22 -20.67 -1.49 0.18
C ILE A 22 -21.20 -2.92 0.40
N PHE A 23 -20.41 -3.97 0.09
CA PHE A 23 -20.82 -5.37 0.22
C PHE A 23 -20.28 -6.03 1.51
N PRO A 24 -21.09 -6.18 2.58
CA PRO A 24 -20.67 -6.63 3.91
C PRO A 24 -20.58 -8.16 4.11
N GLN A 25 -20.83 -8.96 3.07
CA GLN A 25 -21.17 -10.39 3.26
C GLN A 25 -20.00 -11.38 3.23
N LEU A 26 -18.72 -10.96 3.25
CA LEU A 26 -17.60 -11.92 3.30
C LEU A 26 -17.31 -12.35 4.76
N PRO A 27 -17.63 -13.59 5.15
CA PRO A 27 -17.57 -14.02 6.54
C PRO A 27 -16.18 -14.55 6.86
N TRP A 28 -15.26 -13.67 7.27
CA TRP A 28 -13.94 -14.08 7.78
C TRP A 28 -13.74 -13.72 9.26
N LYS A 29 -14.80 -13.95 10.06
CA LYS A 29 -14.86 -13.63 11.50
C LYS A 29 -13.76 -14.31 12.35
N ARG A 30 -13.13 -15.39 11.88
CA ARG A 30 -12.16 -16.18 12.68
C ARG A 30 -10.74 -15.62 12.75
N TYR A 31 -10.36 -14.67 11.88
CA TYR A 31 -8.94 -14.27 11.74
C TYR A 31 -8.66 -12.77 11.93
N ALA A 32 -9.66 -11.99 12.32
CA ALA A 32 -9.50 -10.57 12.57
C ALA A 32 -8.94 -10.30 13.98
N ARG A 33 -7.62 -10.28 14.13
CA ARG A 33 -6.97 -9.73 15.32
C ARG A 33 -6.95 -8.20 15.26
N THR A 34 -7.16 -7.57 16.41
CA THR A 34 -7.18 -6.10 16.55
C THR A 34 -5.83 -5.50 16.16
N SER A 35 -5.84 -4.67 15.13
CA SER A 35 -4.74 -3.76 14.81
C SER A 35 -4.64 -2.70 15.89
N SER A 36 -3.46 -2.51 16.45
CA SER A 36 -3.20 -1.44 17.42
C SER A 36 -2.98 -0.12 16.69
N TRP A 37 -3.29 1.03 17.31
CA TRP A 37 -2.99 2.36 16.76
C TRP A 37 -1.56 2.52 16.19
N PRO A 38 -0.49 1.99 16.82
CA PRO A 38 0.84 2.06 16.22
C PRO A 38 0.93 1.31 14.89
N ASP A 39 0.22 0.19 14.72
CA ASP A 39 0.22 -0.54 13.44
C ASP A 39 -0.38 0.31 12.32
N ILE A 40 -1.40 1.13 12.62
CA ILE A 40 -1.99 2.08 11.65
C ILE A 40 -1.00 3.19 11.31
N GLY A 41 -0.29 3.71 12.31
CA GLY A 41 0.76 4.72 12.13
C GLY A 41 1.90 4.21 11.24
N LEU A 42 2.43 3.01 11.52
CA LEU A 42 3.48 2.38 10.71
C LEU A 42 2.99 2.12 9.27
N LEU A 43 1.78 1.58 9.12
CA LEU A 43 1.21 1.32 7.80
C LEU A 43 1.08 2.61 6.97
N SER A 44 0.59 3.68 7.59
CA SER A 44 0.44 4.99 6.93
C SER A 44 1.81 5.56 6.55
N PHE A 45 2.77 5.53 7.49
CA PHE A 45 4.12 6.02 7.25
C PHE A 45 4.83 5.26 6.13
N GLY A 46 4.78 3.93 6.15
CA GLY A 46 5.37 3.10 5.10
C GLY A 46 4.68 3.28 3.75
N SER A 47 3.35 3.43 3.72
CA SER A 47 2.61 3.67 2.48
C SER A 47 2.95 5.03 1.88
N ILE A 48 3.07 6.08 2.70
CA ILE A 48 3.49 7.42 2.25
C ILE A 48 4.91 7.35 1.67
N GLY A 49 5.84 6.65 2.34
CA GLY A 49 7.21 6.47 1.83
C GLY A 49 7.25 5.76 0.46
N LEU A 50 6.45 4.71 0.27
CA LEU A 50 6.30 4.04 -1.02
C LEU A 50 5.71 4.95 -2.09
N ILE A 51 4.65 5.70 -1.76
CA ILE A 51 4.02 6.64 -2.68
C ILE A 51 5.03 7.71 -3.11
N LEU A 52 5.80 8.26 -2.16
CA LEU A 52 6.81 9.26 -2.45
C LEU A 52 7.93 8.70 -3.34
N HIS A 53 8.39 7.47 -3.08
CA HIS A 53 9.37 6.79 -3.93
C HIS A 53 8.85 6.62 -5.36
N CYS A 54 7.64 6.10 -5.53
CA CYS A 54 6.99 5.96 -6.82
C CYS A 54 6.78 7.32 -7.51
N ALA A 55 6.35 8.34 -6.78
CA ALA A 55 6.14 9.69 -7.30
C ALA A 55 7.46 10.32 -7.76
N ALA A 56 8.54 10.15 -7.01
CA ALA A 56 9.87 10.65 -7.38
C ALA A 56 10.41 9.98 -8.66
N MET A 57 10.03 8.73 -8.92
CA MET A 57 10.41 8.00 -10.13
C MET A 57 9.57 8.39 -11.36
N PHE A 58 8.24 8.52 -11.22
CA PHE A 58 7.34 8.76 -12.37
C PHE A 58 6.97 10.23 -12.61
N TYR A 59 6.93 11.03 -11.56
CA TYR A 59 6.42 12.41 -11.56
C TYR A 59 7.47 13.36 -11.00
N ARG A 60 8.69 13.27 -11.55
CA ARG A 60 9.86 14.00 -11.08
C ARG A 60 9.61 15.50 -10.92
N ASP A 61 9.06 16.13 -11.95
CA ASP A 61 8.79 17.57 -11.97
C ASP A 61 7.83 17.99 -10.87
N LEU A 62 6.78 17.19 -10.62
CA LEU A 62 5.81 17.44 -9.55
C LEU A 62 6.48 17.36 -8.18
N VAL A 63 7.30 16.33 -7.92
CA VAL A 63 7.96 16.19 -6.62
C VAL A 63 8.98 17.30 -6.40
N GLN A 64 9.74 17.70 -7.43
CA GLN A 64 10.73 18.77 -7.35
C GLN A 64 10.13 20.16 -7.04
N THR A 65 8.83 20.36 -7.27
CA THR A 65 8.17 21.60 -6.80
C THR A 65 8.11 21.74 -5.28
N ILE A 66 8.29 20.63 -4.54
CA ILE A 66 8.29 20.63 -3.08
C ILE A 66 9.69 20.99 -2.59
N PRO A 67 9.86 22.13 -1.89
CA PRO A 67 11.17 22.58 -1.44
C PRO A 67 11.82 21.54 -0.52
N GLY A 68 13.09 21.22 -0.79
CA GLY A 68 13.88 20.25 -0.01
C GLY A 68 13.82 18.80 -0.50
N THR A 69 13.10 18.50 -1.58
CA THR A 69 13.00 17.14 -2.14
C THR A 69 14.02 16.82 -3.25
N ASP A 70 14.77 17.82 -3.74
CA ASP A 70 15.70 17.66 -4.88
C ASP A 70 16.74 16.55 -4.65
N GLY A 71 17.31 16.51 -3.45
CA GLY A 71 18.24 15.46 -3.06
C GLY A 71 17.58 14.08 -3.12
N TYR A 72 16.42 13.93 -2.49
CA TYR A 72 15.66 12.67 -2.48
C TYR A 72 15.33 12.19 -3.90
N VAL A 73 14.82 13.08 -4.75
CA VAL A 73 14.49 12.77 -6.14
C VAL A 73 15.72 12.31 -6.92
N LYS A 74 16.87 12.96 -6.71
CA LYS A 74 18.15 12.54 -7.31
C LYS A 74 18.54 11.12 -6.85
N TRP A 75 18.55 10.85 -5.55
CA TRP A 75 18.90 9.53 -5.00
C TRP A 75 18.00 8.40 -5.49
N VAL A 76 16.69 8.66 -5.64
CA VAL A 76 15.73 7.66 -6.16
C VAL A 76 16.00 7.37 -7.64
N ASN A 77 16.22 8.41 -8.45
CA ASN A 77 16.39 8.29 -9.91
C ASN A 77 17.76 7.79 -10.34
N GLU A 78 18.78 7.90 -9.48
CA GLU A 78 20.10 7.30 -9.76
C GLU A 78 20.05 5.76 -9.80
N MET A 79 18.95 5.14 -9.36
CA MET A 79 18.73 3.68 -9.33
C MET A 79 19.88 2.89 -8.68
N GLY A 80 20.72 3.55 -7.89
CA GLY A 80 21.80 2.93 -7.15
C GLY A 80 21.32 2.27 -5.85
N TRP A 81 22.29 1.84 -5.04
CA TRP A 81 22.04 1.24 -3.73
C TRP A 81 21.10 2.06 -2.84
N VAL A 82 21.21 3.39 -2.85
CA VAL A 82 20.36 4.27 -2.03
C VAL A 82 18.89 4.18 -2.43
N SER A 83 18.60 4.09 -3.74
CA SER A 83 17.23 3.89 -4.24
C SER A 83 16.63 2.59 -3.70
N ILE A 84 17.42 1.50 -3.68
CA ILE A 84 17.00 0.19 -3.14
C ILE A 84 16.63 0.33 -1.67
N VAL A 85 17.48 0.99 -0.86
CA VAL A 85 17.20 1.19 0.57
C VAL A 85 15.95 2.06 0.76
N LEU A 86 15.80 3.13 -0.01
CA LEU A 86 14.63 4.02 0.03
C LEU A 86 13.33 3.33 -0.39
N TYR A 87 13.40 2.23 -1.14
CA TYR A 87 12.25 1.38 -1.46
C TYR A 87 12.00 0.30 -0.40
N VAL A 88 13.03 -0.47 -0.04
CA VAL A 88 12.93 -1.63 0.85
C VAL A 88 12.50 -1.21 2.26
N LEU A 89 12.99 -0.08 2.75
CA LEU A 89 12.68 0.41 4.09
C LEU A 89 11.17 0.67 4.28
N PRO A 90 10.50 1.52 3.49
CA PRO A 90 9.05 1.71 3.61
C PRO A 90 8.24 0.46 3.28
N ALA A 91 8.68 -0.36 2.31
CA ALA A 91 8.03 -1.66 2.01
C ALA A 91 8.05 -2.60 3.22
N SER A 92 9.20 -2.72 3.88
CA SER A 92 9.35 -3.55 5.09
C SER A 92 8.51 -3.03 6.25
N VAL A 93 8.44 -1.70 6.44
CA VAL A 93 7.57 -1.07 7.45
C VAL A 93 6.10 -1.44 7.21
N VAL A 94 5.63 -1.41 5.95
CA VAL A 94 4.27 -1.84 5.61
C VAL A 94 4.08 -3.32 5.95
N VAL A 95 4.98 -4.21 5.53
CA VAL A 95 4.86 -5.66 5.82
C VAL A 95 4.87 -5.92 7.34
N VAL A 96 5.74 -5.23 8.09
CA VAL A 96 5.82 -5.33 9.55
C VAL A 96 4.54 -4.80 10.21
N ALA A 97 3.94 -3.72 9.71
CA ALA A 97 2.65 -3.23 10.20
C ALA A 97 1.52 -4.27 9.98
N LEU A 98 1.59 -5.02 8.87
CA LEU A 98 0.63 -6.07 8.55
C LEU A 98 0.92 -7.41 9.25
N ARG A 99 2.06 -7.58 9.95
CA ARG A 99 2.53 -8.88 10.50
C ARG A 99 1.53 -9.59 11.43
N ARG A 100 0.60 -8.84 12.04
CA ARG A 100 -0.42 -9.37 12.96
C ARG A 100 -1.69 -9.86 12.25
N GLN A 101 -1.73 -9.76 10.92
CA GLN A 101 -2.85 -10.18 10.08
C GLN A 101 -2.73 -11.62 9.62
N HIS A 102 -3.69 -12.04 8.78
CA HIS A 102 -3.68 -13.35 8.16
C HIS A 102 -2.37 -13.59 7.38
N PRO A 103 -1.60 -14.64 7.68
CA PRO A 103 -0.27 -14.83 7.12
C PRO A 103 -0.28 -14.91 5.59
N LEU A 104 -1.33 -15.47 5.00
CA LEU A 104 -1.48 -15.54 3.55
C LEU A 104 -1.68 -14.15 2.91
N ALA A 105 -2.39 -13.24 3.59
CA ALA A 105 -2.60 -11.88 3.11
C ALA A 105 -1.29 -11.07 3.14
N VAL A 106 -0.52 -11.21 4.23
CA VAL A 106 0.81 -10.60 4.38
C VAL A 106 1.78 -11.16 3.34
N ALA A 107 1.76 -12.48 3.12
CA ALA A 107 2.59 -13.14 2.12
C ALA A 107 2.29 -12.63 0.70
N ILE A 108 1.02 -12.46 0.33
CA ILE A 108 0.65 -11.87 -0.97
C ILE A 108 1.22 -10.45 -1.09
N VAL A 109 1.02 -9.59 -0.09
CA VAL A 109 1.54 -8.21 -0.14
C VAL A 109 3.07 -8.21 -0.25
N ALA A 110 3.76 -9.00 0.56
CA ALA A 110 5.22 -9.11 0.53
C ALA A 110 5.73 -9.60 -0.83
N LEU A 111 5.10 -10.63 -1.41
CA LEU A 111 5.42 -11.14 -2.74
C LEU A 111 5.20 -10.08 -3.82
N THR A 112 4.10 -9.32 -3.74
CA THR A 112 3.87 -8.24 -4.70
C THR A 112 4.91 -7.12 -4.60
N PHE A 113 5.38 -6.77 -3.40
CA PHE A 113 6.48 -5.81 -3.24
C PHE A 113 7.82 -6.34 -3.75
N ILE A 114 8.11 -7.63 -3.54
CA ILE A 114 9.29 -8.25 -4.15
C ILE A 114 9.20 -8.17 -5.68
N ALA A 115 8.04 -8.50 -6.25
CA ALA A 115 7.82 -8.44 -7.68
C ALA A 115 7.95 -7.01 -8.26
N VAL A 116 7.44 -6.00 -7.55
CA VAL A 116 7.64 -4.58 -7.90
C VAL A 116 9.12 -4.23 -7.89
N GLY A 117 9.87 -4.59 -6.84
CA GLY A 117 11.31 -4.33 -6.74
C GLY A 117 12.10 -5.02 -7.85
N VAL A 118 11.82 -6.30 -8.13
CA VAL A 118 12.47 -7.06 -9.20
C VAL A 118 12.21 -6.42 -10.56
N THR A 119 10.95 -6.06 -10.86
CA THR A 119 10.62 -5.43 -12.14
C THR A 119 11.24 -4.05 -12.30
N MET A 120 11.50 -3.35 -11.19
CA MET A 120 12.14 -2.04 -11.18
C MET A 120 13.65 -2.11 -11.45
N TYR A 121 14.36 -3.04 -10.79
CA TYR A 121 15.83 -3.13 -10.85
C TYR A 121 16.37 -4.10 -11.91
N ASN A 122 15.51 -4.91 -12.53
CA ASN A 122 15.92 -5.88 -13.56
C ASN A 122 15.73 -5.37 -15.00
N SER A 123 15.67 -4.05 -15.22
CA SER A 123 15.52 -3.44 -16.57
C SER A 123 14.36 -3.99 -17.41
N GLY A 124 13.29 -4.46 -16.76
CA GLY A 124 12.12 -5.01 -17.44
C GLY A 124 11.28 -3.94 -18.15
N PRO A 125 10.32 -4.35 -19.00
CA PRO A 125 9.40 -3.41 -19.64
C PRO A 125 8.63 -2.58 -18.60
N LEU A 126 8.50 -1.28 -18.88
CA LEU A 126 7.76 -0.35 -18.03
C LEU A 126 6.32 -0.83 -17.75
N SER A 127 5.66 -1.41 -18.76
CA SER A 127 4.31 -1.96 -18.65
C SER A 127 4.21 -3.08 -17.60
N THR A 128 5.20 -3.96 -17.53
CA THR A 128 5.29 -5.03 -16.54
C THR A 128 5.43 -4.47 -15.13
N HIS A 129 6.30 -3.48 -14.96
CA HIS A 129 6.51 -2.83 -13.67
C HIS A 129 5.23 -2.11 -13.17
N LEU A 130 4.54 -1.37 -14.05
CA LEU A 130 3.29 -0.72 -13.72
C LEU A 130 2.17 -1.71 -13.36
N THR A 131 2.12 -2.85 -14.04
CA THR A 131 1.18 -3.93 -13.72
C THR A 131 1.45 -4.49 -12.32
N MET A 132 2.72 -4.69 -11.96
CA MET A 132 3.09 -5.12 -10.61
C MET A 132 2.73 -4.09 -9.54
N ILE A 133 2.90 -2.79 -9.82
CA ILE A 133 2.47 -1.73 -8.89
C ILE A 133 0.95 -1.79 -8.68
N ALA A 134 0.17 -1.99 -9.74
CA ALA A 134 -1.29 -2.12 -9.62
C ALA A 134 -1.69 -3.34 -8.78
N LEU A 135 -1.02 -4.48 -8.98
CA LEU A 135 -1.23 -5.68 -8.17
C LEU A 135 -0.86 -5.46 -6.70
N ALA A 136 0.27 -4.79 -6.43
CA ALA A 136 0.69 -4.46 -5.08
C ALA A 136 -0.28 -3.50 -4.38
N ALA A 137 -0.73 -2.46 -5.08
CA ALA A 137 -1.70 -1.50 -4.56
C ALA A 137 -3.05 -2.16 -4.26
N THR A 138 -3.56 -3.00 -5.15
CA THR A 138 -4.82 -3.73 -4.95
C THR A 138 -4.72 -4.75 -3.82
N ALA A 139 -3.61 -5.48 -3.70
CA ALA A 139 -3.34 -6.37 -2.57
C ALA A 139 -3.29 -5.58 -1.24
N LEU A 140 -2.59 -4.46 -1.20
CA LEU A 140 -2.50 -3.61 -0.01
C LEU A 140 -3.88 -3.03 0.39
N VAL A 141 -4.65 -2.53 -0.57
CA VAL A 141 -6.01 -2.01 -0.32
C VAL A 141 -6.97 -3.13 0.11
N GLY A 142 -6.87 -4.31 -0.51
CA GLY A 142 -7.65 -5.48 -0.15
C GLY A 142 -7.38 -5.93 1.29
N THR A 143 -6.10 -5.99 1.69
CA THR A 143 -5.69 -6.38 3.05
C THR A 143 -6.03 -5.33 4.10
N THR A 144 -5.85 -4.05 3.80
CA THR A 144 -6.17 -2.94 4.72
C THR A 144 -7.68 -2.70 4.86
N SER A 145 -8.48 -2.88 3.81
CA SER A 145 -9.94 -2.80 3.90
C SER A 145 -10.54 -3.91 4.77
N MET A 146 -9.90 -5.09 4.82
CA MET A 146 -10.27 -6.13 5.79
C MET A 146 -10.06 -5.68 7.24
N LEU A 147 -9.05 -4.86 7.52
CA LEU A 147 -8.78 -4.34 8.87
C LEU A 147 -9.83 -3.32 9.33
N LEU A 148 -10.09 -2.27 8.54
CA LEU A 148 -10.90 -1.13 8.99
C LEU A 148 -12.31 -1.56 9.42
N ARG A 149 -12.90 -2.51 8.70
CA ARG A 149 -14.25 -3.01 8.97
C ARG A 149 -14.36 -3.87 10.21
N THR A 150 -13.29 -4.59 10.58
CA THR A 150 -13.30 -5.40 11.80
C THR A 150 -13.23 -4.52 13.05
N GLN A 151 -12.58 -3.35 12.96
CA GLN A 151 -12.56 -2.33 14.01
C GLN A 151 -13.91 -1.61 14.15
N LEU A 152 -14.48 -1.11 13.04
CA LEU A 152 -15.74 -0.36 13.05
C LEU A 152 -16.93 -1.19 13.54
N ARG A 153 -16.98 -2.49 13.19
CA ARG A 153 -18.05 -3.38 13.65
C ARG A 153 -17.94 -3.73 15.14
N ARG A 154 -16.77 -3.55 15.76
CA ARG A 154 -16.56 -3.75 17.20
C ARG A 154 -16.93 -2.52 18.03
N LYS A 155 -16.71 -1.32 17.48
CA LYS A 155 -17.15 -0.04 18.07
C LYS A 155 -18.64 0.23 17.75
N GLY A 156 -19.45 -0.83 17.68
CA GLY A 156 -20.91 -0.69 17.66
C GLY A 156 -21.35 -0.07 18.99
N PRO A 157 -22.45 0.68 19.01
CA PRO A 157 -22.80 1.52 20.14
C PRO A 157 -22.98 0.65 21.39
N ASP A 158 -22.17 0.92 22.41
CA ASP A 158 -22.54 0.63 23.79
C ASP A 158 -23.75 1.53 24.11
N THR A 159 -24.92 1.23 23.55
CA THR A 159 -26.18 1.66 24.12
C THR A 159 -26.38 0.82 25.36
N GLY A 160 -25.69 1.23 26.42
CA GLY A 160 -26.11 0.98 27.79
C GLY A 160 -27.48 1.64 27.97
N MET A 161 -28.51 0.92 27.57
CA MET A 161 -29.84 0.99 28.15
C MET A 161 -30.11 -0.41 28.69
N ALA A 162 -29.78 -0.59 29.95
CA ALA A 162 -30.43 -1.57 30.80
C ALA A 162 -30.60 -0.85 32.14
N ASP A 163 -31.84 -0.38 32.32
CA ASP A 163 -32.42 0.09 33.57
C ASP A 163 -32.35 -0.98 34.67
#